data_AF-A0AAV0K306-F1
#
_entry.id   AF-A0AAV0K306-F1
#
_cell.length_a   1.000
_cell.length_b   1.000
_cell.length_c   1.000
_cell.angle_alpha   90.00
_cell.angle_beta   90.00
_cell.angle_gamma   90.00
#
_symmetry.space_group_name_H-M   'P 1'
#
loop_
_entity.id
_entity.type
_entity.pdbx_description
1 polymer ?
#
loop_
_entity_poly.entity_id
_entity_poly.type
_entity_poly.pdbx_seq_one_letter_code
_entity_poly.pdbx_strand_id
1 'polypeptide(L)'
;MENGKYTVELHFAEIEMGDPYSWRGLGRRLFDVYIQGDRVLRDFNVQAEAGGSKRALVKTFEASVNNTVMDVHFFWAGKGTCCIPYQGTYGPQVSAIRVSQGT
;
A
#
# COMPACT_ATOMS: atom_id res chain seq x y z
N MET A 1 10.55 -19.37 3.06
CA MET A 1 9.63 -19.75 1.96
C MET A 1 10.40 -20.61 0.98
N GLU A 2 9.74 -21.47 0.22
CA GLU A 2 10.43 -22.19 -0.86
C GLU A 2 10.72 -21.24 -2.03
N ASN A 3 11.69 -21.60 -2.86
CA ASN A 3 11.91 -20.87 -4.09
C ASN A 3 10.79 -21.21 -5.08
N GLY A 4 10.17 -20.20 -5.68
CA GLY A 4 9.02 -20.41 -6.54
C GLY A 4 8.24 -19.13 -6.82
N LYS A 5 7.15 -19.30 -7.57
CA LYS A 5 6.23 -18.21 -7.87
C LYS A 5 5.15 -18.12 -6.80
N TYR A 6 4.86 -16.89 -6.40
CA TYR A 6 3.88 -16.57 -5.37
C TYR A 6 2.94 -15.48 -5.87
N THR A 7 1.68 -15.60 -5.46
CA THR A 7 0.69 -14.53 -5.53
C THR A 7 0.74 -13.76 -4.22
N VAL A 8 0.92 -12.44 -4.32
CA VAL A 8 0.93 -11.50 -3.20
C VAL A 8 -0.31 -10.62 -3.31
N GLU A 9 -1.18 -10.70 -2.32
CA GLU A 9 -2.36 -9.85 -2.18
C GLU A 9 -2.11 -8.82 -1.08
N LEU A 10 -2.18 -7.55 -1.44
CA LEU A 10 -2.04 -6.42 -0.52
C LEU A 10 -3.42 -5.82 -0.28
N HIS A 11 -3.87 -5.86 0.97
CA HIS A 11 -5.16 -5.34 1.40
C HIS A 11 -4.98 -3.95 2.00
N PHE A 12 -5.79 -3.01 1.52
CA PHE A 12 -5.75 -1.62 1.93
C PHE A 12 -7.15 -1.09 2.26
N ALA A 13 -7.19 -0.11 3.14
CA ALA A 13 -8.29 0.84 3.30
C ALA A 13 -7.71 2.13 3.89
N GLU A 14 -7.99 3.29 3.29
CA GLU A 14 -7.60 4.56 3.91
C GLU A 14 -8.60 4.89 5.04
N ILE A 15 -8.15 4.76 6.28
CA ILE A 15 -9.01 4.91 7.46
C ILE A 15 -8.82 6.25 8.20
N GLU A 16 -7.71 6.96 7.94
CA GLU A 16 -7.36 8.21 8.63
C GLU A 16 -7.74 9.45 7.81
N MET A 17 -7.33 9.48 6.53
CA MET A 17 -7.61 10.57 5.61
C MET A 17 -9.00 10.38 5.00
N GLY A 18 -9.99 11.04 5.62
CA GLY A 18 -11.40 10.96 5.21
C GLY A 18 -11.69 11.59 3.85
N ASP A 19 -12.95 11.48 3.42
CA ASP A 19 -13.44 12.12 2.20
C ASP A 19 -13.49 13.66 2.33
N PRO A 20 -13.50 14.41 1.20
CA PRO A 20 -13.27 15.87 1.17
C PRO A 20 -14.44 16.72 1.69
N TYR A 21 -15.17 16.23 2.69
CA TYR A 21 -16.23 16.95 3.40
C TYR A 21 -15.70 17.89 4.49
N SER A 22 -14.41 17.81 4.80
CA SER A 22 -13.72 18.71 5.73
C SER A 22 -12.24 18.86 5.38
N TRP A 23 -11.54 19.82 6.01
CA TRP A 23 -10.10 20.03 5.82
C TRP A 23 -9.25 18.76 6.09
N ARG A 24 -9.74 17.85 6.96
CA ARG A 24 -9.09 16.57 7.26
C ARG A 24 -9.03 15.63 6.05
N GLY A 25 -10.01 15.74 5.15
CA GLY A 25 -10.06 14.94 3.92
C GLY A 25 -9.29 15.52 2.74
N LEU A 26 -8.61 16.66 2.94
CA LEU A 26 -7.67 17.22 1.96
C LEU A 26 -6.29 16.55 2.03
N GLY A 27 -6.02 15.80 3.09
CA GLY A 27 -4.79 15.03 3.25
C GLY A 27 -4.64 13.99 2.14
N ARG A 28 -3.42 13.83 1.63
CA ARG A 28 -3.07 12.78 0.67
C ARG A 28 -1.95 11.91 1.21
N ARG A 29 -2.19 10.61 1.28
CA ARG A 29 -1.18 9.59 1.55
C ARG A 29 -0.68 9.06 0.21
N LEU A 30 0.64 9.13 0.02
CA LEU A 30 1.31 8.70 -1.20
C LEU A 30 2.55 7.90 -0.79
N PHE A 31 2.65 6.66 -1.24
CA PHE A 31 3.81 5.81 -1.00
C PHE A 31 4.05 4.88 -2.18
N ASP A 32 5.27 4.39 -2.30
CA ASP A 32 5.64 3.37 -3.27
C ASP A 32 5.55 2.00 -2.60
N VAL A 33 5.25 0.97 -3.39
CA VAL A 33 5.30 -0.42 -2.95
C VAL A 33 6.26 -1.18 -3.86
N TYR A 34 7.16 -1.91 -3.23
CA TYR A 34 8.11 -2.79 -3.88
C TYR A 34 7.87 -4.23 -3.45
N ILE A 35 7.96 -5.16 -4.39
CA ILE A 35 7.94 -6.60 -4.12
C ILE A 35 9.17 -7.20 -4.81
N GLN A 36 10.02 -7.90 -4.05
CA GLN A 36 11.29 -8.47 -4.53
C GLN A 36 12.20 -7.43 -5.23
N GLY A 37 12.18 -6.18 -4.74
CA GLY A 37 12.96 -5.07 -5.29
C GLY A 37 12.31 -4.35 -6.48
N ASP A 38 11.26 -4.91 -7.07
CA ASP A 38 10.53 -4.29 -8.18
C ASP A 38 9.45 -3.35 -7.67
N ARG A 39 9.41 -2.11 -8.19
CA ARG A 39 8.37 -1.13 -7.83
C ARG A 39 7.06 -1.46 -8.53
N VAL A 40 6.15 -2.12 -7.80
CA VAL A 40 4.84 -2.53 -8.30
C VAL A 40 3.78 -1.43 -8.20
N LEU A 41 3.92 -0.49 -7.25
CA LEU A 41 3.06 0.70 -7.14
C LEU A 41 3.92 1.94 -6.90
N ARG A 42 3.56 3.05 -7.54
CA ARG A 42 4.24 4.34 -7.42
C ARG A 42 3.24 5.42 -7.03
N ASP A 43 3.62 6.29 -6.11
CA ASP A 43 2.78 7.40 -5.63
C ASP A 43 1.35 6.92 -5.29
N PHE A 44 1.25 5.73 -4.67
CA PHE A 44 0.01 5.02 -4.50
C PHE A 44 -0.89 5.74 -3.51
N ASN A 45 -2.11 6.04 -3.95
CA ASN A 45 -3.15 6.68 -3.17
C ASN A 45 -4.34 5.72 -3.02
N VAL A 46 -4.39 5.03 -1.88
CA VAL A 46 -5.46 4.06 -1.56
C VAL A 46 -6.84 4.70 -1.68
N GLN A 47 -7.04 5.90 -1.13
CA GLN A 47 -8.34 6.58 -1.15
C GLN A 47 -8.80 6.84 -2.59
N ALA A 48 -7.89 7.30 -3.45
CA ALA A 48 -8.21 7.60 -4.84
C ALA A 48 -8.54 6.32 -5.62
N GLU A 49 -7.74 5.27 -5.47
CA GLU A 49 -7.98 4.00 -6.16
C GLU A 49 -9.22 3.25 -5.65
N ALA A 50 -9.52 3.33 -4.35
CA ALA A 50 -10.71 2.72 -3.75
C ALA A 50 -12.00 3.52 -4.01
N GLY A 51 -11.89 4.74 -4.57
CA GLY A 51 -13.02 5.63 -4.79
C GLY A 51 -13.62 6.21 -3.50
N GLY A 52 -12.79 6.45 -2.49
CA GLY A 52 -13.18 7.04 -1.21
C GLY A 52 -12.48 6.43 0.01
N SER A 53 -12.61 7.09 1.14
CA SER A 53 -12.10 6.63 2.44
C SER A 53 -12.91 5.45 2.98
N LYS A 54 -12.31 4.62 3.85
CA LYS A 54 -12.95 3.47 4.52
C LYS A 54 -13.52 2.42 3.56
N ARG A 55 -12.96 2.32 2.36
CA ARG A 55 -13.32 1.33 1.34
C ARG A 55 -12.19 0.32 1.19
N ALA A 56 -12.54 -0.96 1.16
CA ALA A 56 -11.57 -2.03 0.96
C ALA A 56 -11.05 -1.99 -0.49
N LEU A 57 -9.73 -2.16 -0.64
CA LEU A 57 -9.04 -2.30 -1.92
C LEU A 57 -8.03 -3.44 -1.80
N VAL A 58 -8.02 -4.33 -2.79
CA VAL A 58 -7.04 -5.42 -2.89
C VAL A 58 -6.23 -5.24 -4.16
N LYS A 59 -4.90 -5.30 -4.04
CA LYS A 59 -3.97 -5.30 -5.18
C LYS A 59 -3.23 -6.63 -5.19
N THR A 60 -3.33 -7.35 -6.30
CA THR A 60 -2.74 -8.68 -6.47
C THR A 60 -1.56 -8.61 -7.42
N PHE A 61 -0.44 -9.22 -7.05
CA PHE A 61 0.80 -9.25 -7.82
C PHE A 61 1.37 -10.66 -7.86
N GLU A 62 2.08 -10.98 -8.93
CA GLU A 62 2.94 -12.17 -8.99
C GLU A 62 4.38 -11.79 -8.66
N ALA A 63 5.06 -12.63 -7.87
CA ALA A 63 6.46 -12.43 -7.50
C ALA A 63 7.20 -13.77 -7.43
N SER A 64 8.50 -13.74 -7.73
CA SER A 64 9.36 -14.92 -7.66
C SER A 64 10.30 -14.84 -6.45
N VAL A 65 10.31 -15.89 -5.64
CA VAL A 65 11.24 -16.05 -4.50
C VAL A 65 12.42 -16.91 -4.95
N ASN A 66 13.64 -16.39 -4.79
CA ASN A 66 14.90 -17.05 -5.22
C ASN A 66 15.89 -17.30 -4.06
N ASN A 67 15.69 -16.63 -2.93
CA ASN A 67 16.56 -16.65 -1.76
C ASN A 67 15.79 -17.07 -0.50
N THR A 68 14.68 -17.80 -0.66
CA THR A 68 13.77 -18.22 0.42
C THR A 68 13.07 -17.10 1.21
N VAL A 69 13.26 -15.83 0.82
CA VAL A 69 12.67 -14.65 1.45
C VAL A 69 11.74 -13.94 0.45
N MET A 70 10.57 -13.52 0.94
CA MET A 70 9.68 -12.61 0.22
C MET A 70 9.84 -11.22 0.82
N ASP A 71 10.42 -10.30 0.06
CA ASP A 71 10.59 -8.91 0.46
C ASP A 71 9.44 -8.06 -0.08
N VAL A 72 8.69 -7.43 0.84
CA VAL A 72 7.67 -6.42 0.51
C VAL A 72 8.02 -5.13 1.25
N HIS A 73 8.33 -4.08 0.50
CA HIS A 73 8.76 -2.81 1.06
C HIS A 73 7.75 -1.71 0.72
N PHE A 74 7.17 -1.14 1.78
CA PHE A 74 6.34 0.05 1.71
C PHE A 74 7.20 1.28 1.99
N PHE A 75 7.34 2.15 0.99
CA PHE A 75 8.31 3.24 1.04
C PHE A 75 7.64 4.61 0.89
N TRP A 76 7.83 5.49 1.86
CA TRP A 76 7.38 6.88 1.76
C TRP A 76 8.49 7.75 1.17
N ALA A 77 8.28 8.20 -0.07
CA ALA A 77 9.25 9.00 -0.82
C ALA A 77 9.21 10.52 -0.49
N GLY A 78 8.69 10.91 0.67
CA GLY A 78 8.59 12.34 1.04
C GLY A 78 7.42 13.10 0.41
N LYS A 79 6.47 12.42 -0.22
CA LYS A 79 5.31 13.01 -0.90
C LYS A 79 4.03 12.92 -0.06
N GLY A 80 3.00 13.67 -0.47
CA GLY A 80 1.72 13.70 0.23
C GLY A 80 1.67 14.80 1.28
N THR A 81 0.81 14.64 2.28
CA THR A 81 0.51 15.69 3.27
C THR A 81 1.04 15.33 4.66
N CYS A 82 1.99 16.10 5.18
CA CYS A 82 2.66 15.80 6.45
C CYS A 82 1.77 15.82 7.71
N CYS A 83 0.71 16.61 7.66
CA CYS A 83 0.15 17.21 8.88
C CYS A 83 -1.37 17.28 8.86
N ILE A 84 -2.01 16.58 7.92
CA ILE A 84 -3.47 16.46 7.80
C ILE A 84 -3.79 14.96 7.75
N PRO A 85 -4.67 14.45 8.62
CA PRO A 85 -5.36 15.14 9.71
C PRO A 85 -4.48 15.46 10.93
N TYR A 86 -3.37 14.73 11.13
CA TYR A 86 -2.43 14.92 12.23
C TYR A 86 -0.99 14.84 11.73
N GLN A 87 -0.04 15.31 12.53
CA GLN A 87 1.39 15.17 12.23
C GLN A 87 1.78 13.68 12.27
N GLY A 88 2.45 13.20 11.22
CA GLY A 88 2.90 11.81 11.12
C GLY A 88 1.94 10.88 10.37
N THR A 89 0.74 11.35 10.01
CA THR A 89 -0.27 10.52 9.31
C THR A 89 0.07 10.22 7.85
N TYR A 90 1.26 10.55 7.33
CA TYR A 90 1.62 10.44 5.90
C TYR A 90 2.38 9.16 5.50
N GLY A 91 2.82 8.35 6.46
CA GLY A 91 3.59 7.14 6.18
C GLY A 91 2.81 6.09 5.37
N PRO A 92 3.45 5.03 4.89
CA PRO A 92 2.75 3.97 4.18
C PRO A 92 1.78 3.24 5.10
N GLN A 93 0.71 2.68 4.54
CA GLN A 93 -0.28 1.91 5.29
C GLN A 93 -0.66 0.65 4.52
N VAL A 94 -0.81 -0.47 5.23
CA VAL A 94 -1.34 -1.74 4.74
C VAL A 94 -2.19 -2.35 5.85
N SER A 95 -3.33 -2.94 5.49
CA SER A 95 -4.24 -3.57 6.46
C SER A 95 -3.90 -5.04 6.65
N ALA A 96 -3.58 -5.75 5.56
CA ALA A 96 -3.15 -7.14 5.59
C ALA A 96 -2.33 -7.49 4.35
N ILE A 97 -1.50 -8.52 4.48
CA ILE A 97 -0.70 -9.10 3.40
C ILE A 97 -1.01 -10.58 3.37
N ARG A 98 -1.44 -11.09 2.22
CA ARG A 98 -1.59 -12.53 1.98
C ARG A 98 -0.60 -12.95 0.90
N VAL A 99 0.12 -14.04 1.18
CA VAL A 99 1.06 -14.64 0.24
C VAL A 99 0.69 -16.11 0.09
N SER A 100 0.50 -16.55 -1.15
CA SER A 100 0.16 -17.94 -1.48
C SER A 100 0.98 -18.41 -2.67
N GLN A 101 1.47 -19.64 -2.62
CA GLN A 101 2.20 -20.22 -3.75
C GLN A 101 1.24 -20.41 -4.92
N GLY A 102 1.64 -19.97 -6.11
CA GLY A 102 0.88 -20.25 -7.33
C GLY A 102 0.95 -21.74 -7.61
N THR A 103 -0.20 -22.40 -7.78
CA THR A 103 -0.28 -23.77 -8.33
C THR A 103 0.27 -23.83 -9.74
#